data_AF-A0A8B6DFI7-F1
#
_entry.id   AF-A0A8B6DFI7-F1
#
_cell.length_a   1.000
_cell.length_b   1.000
_cell.length_c   1.000
_cell.angle_alpha   90.00
_cell.angle_beta   90.00
_cell.angle_gamma   90.00
#
_symmetry.space_group_name_H-M   'P 1'
#
loop_
_entity.id
_entity.type
_entity.pdbx_description
1 polymer ?
#
loop_
_entity_poly.entity_id
_entity_poly.type
_entity_poly.pdbx_seq_one_letter_code
_entity_poly.pdbx_strand_id
1 'polypeptide(L)'
;MERLEYSTIVAFDFGTTYSGYAYSFKSNLTKNSLNIHVNKSWNSGNRQFLTLKTPTCILLDINTELQSFGYEAETEYAYKCIDGAQNDSYFFRGFNIKQ
;
A
#
# COMPACT_ATOMS: atom_id res chain seq x y z
N MET A 1 -30.94 -8.74 -12.55
CA MET A 1 -29.50 -8.47 -12.40
C MET A 1 -29.18 -8.69 -10.93
N GLU A 2 -28.46 -9.75 -10.60
CA GLU A 2 -28.15 -10.09 -9.20
C GLU A 2 -27.17 -9.06 -8.64
N ARG A 3 -27.53 -8.38 -7.56
CA ARG A 3 -26.67 -7.37 -6.93
C ARG A 3 -25.63 -8.12 -6.10
N LEU A 4 -24.36 -7.95 -6.43
CA LEU A 4 -23.26 -8.44 -5.61
C LEU A 4 -23.40 -7.87 -4.18
N GLU A 5 -23.64 -8.75 -3.22
CA GLU A 5 -23.61 -8.43 -1.79
C GLU A 5 -22.15 -8.31 -1.35
N TYR A 6 -21.68 -7.09 -1.12
CA TYR A 6 -20.36 -6.85 -0.53
C TYR A 6 -20.47 -6.81 0.99
N SER A 7 -19.62 -7.58 1.67
CA SER A 7 -19.56 -7.66 3.13
C SER A 7 -18.70 -6.55 3.75
N THR A 8 -17.79 -5.96 2.97
CA THR A 8 -16.79 -4.98 3.41
C THR A 8 -16.76 -3.78 2.47
N ILE A 9 -16.59 -2.58 3.04
CA ILE A 9 -16.30 -1.34 2.31
C ILE A 9 -14.86 -0.96 2.64
N VAL A 10 -14.08 -0.63 1.62
CA VAL A 10 -12.66 -0.24 1.74
C VAL A 10 -12.48 1.12 1.07
N ALA A 11 -11.76 2.02 1.74
CA ALA A 11 -11.31 3.30 1.22
C ALA A 11 -9.79 3.26 1.09
N PHE A 12 -9.29 3.57 -0.11
CA PHE A 12 -7.86 3.73 -0.37
C PHE A 12 -7.51 5.22 -0.43
N ASP A 13 -6.41 5.59 0.22
CA ASP A 13 -5.81 6.92 0.15
C ASP A 13 -4.45 6.76 -0.52
N PHE A 14 -4.36 7.13 -1.80
CA PHE A 14 -3.11 7.16 -2.55
C PHE A 14 -2.53 8.57 -2.56
N GLY A 15 -1.94 8.97 -1.44
CA GLY A 15 -1.26 10.27 -1.34
C GLY A 15 0.05 10.28 -2.13
N THR A 16 0.60 11.48 -2.38
CA THR A 16 1.91 11.60 -3.07
C THR A 16 3.05 10.96 -2.26
N THR A 17 3.08 11.18 -0.94
CA THR A 17 4.19 10.69 -0.09
C THR A 17 3.87 9.34 0.54
N TYR A 18 2.63 9.17 1.01
CA TYR A 18 2.20 8.01 1.77
C TYR A 18 0.82 7.57 1.33
N SER A 19 0.64 6.26 1.23
CA SER A 19 -0.62 5.61 0.93
C SER A 19 -1.11 4.79 2.12
N GLY A 20 -2.42 4.60 2.20
CA GLY A 20 -3.03 3.77 3.23
C GLY A 20 -4.44 3.35 2.84
N TYR A 21 -5.05 2.56 3.70
CA TYR A 21 -6.45 2.18 3.54
C TYR A 21 -7.17 2.14 4.88
N ALA A 22 -8.48 2.31 4.80
CA ALA A 22 -9.41 2.09 5.89
C ALA A 22 -10.51 1.16 5.40
N TYR A 23 -11.11 0.37 6.28
CA TYR A 23 -12.20 -0.52 5.93
C TYR A 23 -13.23 -0.65 7.05
N SER A 24 -14.43 -1.08 6.69
CA SER A 24 -15.47 -1.43 7.63
C SER A 24 -16.36 -2.53 7.07
N PHE A 25 -16.95 -3.35 7.93
CA PHE A 25 -17.97 -4.29 7.52
C PHE A 25 -19.31 -3.58 7.34
N LYS A 26 -20.02 -3.89 6.25
CA LYS A 26 -21.32 -3.28 5.95
C LYS A 26 -22.33 -3.47 7.11
N SER A 27 -22.30 -4.63 7.76
CA SER A 27 -23.11 -4.94 8.95
C SER A 27 -22.78 -4.09 10.17
N ASN A 28 -21.56 -3.56 10.26
CA ASN A 28 -21.11 -2.75 11.38
C ASN A 28 -21.44 -1.28 11.14
N LEU A 29 -21.31 -0.77 9.91
CA LEU A 29 -21.68 0.61 9.57
C LEU A 29 -23.16 0.90 9.81
N THR A 30 -24.05 -0.08 9.60
CA THR A 30 -25.49 0.08 9.87
C THR A 30 -25.80 0.15 11.37
N LYS A 31 -24.93 -0.42 12.22
CA LYS A 31 -25.07 -0.40 13.69
C LYS A 31 -24.32 0.77 14.33
N ASN A 32 -23.16 1.11 13.80
CA ASN A 32 -22.29 2.20 14.23
C ASN A 32 -21.40 2.65 13.06
N SER A 33 -21.68 3.85 12.55
CA SER A 33 -20.94 4.45 11.43
C SER A 33 -19.46 4.72 11.72
N LEU A 34 -19.05 4.73 13.00
CA LEU A 34 -17.66 4.95 13.43
C LEU A 34 -16.85 3.65 13.54
N ASN A 35 -17.42 2.49 13.18
CA ASN A 35 -16.70 1.22 13.19
C ASN A 35 -15.74 1.13 12.00
N ILE A 36 -14.67 1.93 12.03
CA ILE A 36 -13.66 2.02 10.97
C ILE A 36 -12.37 1.36 11.46
N HIS A 37 -11.84 0.47 10.64
CA HIS A 37 -10.57 -0.18 10.85
C HIS A 37 -9.53 0.41 9.90
N VAL A 38 -8.31 0.59 10.40
CA VAL A 38 -7.15 1.00 9.59
C VAL A 38 -6.04 -0.01 9.84
N ASN A 39 -5.08 -0.10 8.92
CA ASN A 39 -3.87 -0.86 9.21
C ASN A 39 -3.16 -0.21 10.43
N LYS A 40 -2.96 -1.00 11.48
CA LYS A 40 -2.29 -0.55 12.72
C LYS A 40 -0.77 -0.57 12.59
N SER A 41 -0.24 -1.34 11.64
CA SER A 41 1.20 -1.51 11.46
C SER A 41 1.51 -1.92 10.03
N TRP A 42 2.12 -1.03 9.27
CA TRP A 42 2.87 -1.43 8.09
C TRP A 42 4.27 -1.90 8.52
N ASN A 43 4.75 -2.98 7.91
CA ASN A 43 6.09 -3.47 8.19
C ASN A 43 7.12 -2.58 7.51
N SER A 44 7.72 -1.66 8.27
CA SER A 44 8.79 -0.77 7.82
C SER A 44 10.19 -1.41 7.86
N GLY A 45 10.29 -2.71 8.19
CA GLY A 45 11.57 -3.37 8.50
C GLY A 45 12.16 -2.99 9.86
N ASN A 46 11.62 -1.95 10.52
CA ASN A 46 12.04 -1.53 11.85
C ASN A 46 10.91 -1.76 12.86
N ARG A 47 11.10 -2.74 13.75
CA ARG A 47 10.11 -3.14 14.78
C ARG A 47 9.74 -2.02 15.76
N GLN A 48 10.47 -0.90 15.77
CA GLN A 48 10.21 0.25 16.63
C GLN A 48 9.28 1.30 15.99
N PHE A 49 9.01 1.23 14.68
CA PHE A 49 8.16 2.21 13.99
C PHE A 49 6.89 1.54 13.45
N LEU A 50 5.82 1.61 14.27
CA LEU A 50 4.46 1.31 13.84
C LEU A 50 3.94 2.48 13.01
N THR A 51 3.69 2.26 11.72
CA THR A 51 3.13 3.29 10.85
C THR A 51 1.74 2.90 10.38
N LEU A 52 0.86 3.90 10.24
CA LEU A 52 -0.52 3.74 9.75
C LEU A 52 -0.61 3.83 8.22
N LYS A 53 0.46 4.29 7.58
CA LYS A 53 0.61 4.43 6.13
C LYS A 53 1.94 3.85 5.67
N THR A 54 2.03 3.54 4.39
CA THR A 54 3.25 3.08 3.73
C THR A 54 3.67 4.08 2.65
N PRO A 55 4.97 4.20 2.31
CA PRO A 55 5.42 5.11 1.27
C PRO A 55 4.68 4.90 -0.05
N THR A 56 4.37 5.97 -0.77
CA THR A 56 3.83 5.84 -2.13
C THR A 56 4.99 5.62 -3.09
N CYS A 57 5.36 4.35 -3.23
CA CYS A 57 6.40 3.89 -4.14
C CYS A 57 6.11 2.50 -4.66
N ILE A 58 6.60 2.21 -5.86
CA ILE A 58 6.50 0.91 -6.52
C ILE A 58 7.89 0.50 -7.02
N LEU A 59 8.11 -0.81 -7.03
CA LEU A 59 9.20 -1.44 -7.75
C LEU A 59 8.61 -2.23 -8.92
N LEU A 60 9.09 -1.95 -10.12
CA LEU A 60 8.79 -2.74 -11.32
C LEU A 60 10.01 -3.55 -11.73
N ASP A 61 9.79 -4.71 -12.33
CA ASP A 61 10.86 -5.43 -13.02
C ASP A 61 11.15 -4.84 -14.40
N ILE A 62 12.11 -5.45 -15.12
CA ILE A 62 12.50 -5.04 -16.47
C ILE A 62 11.36 -5.19 -17.50
N ASN A 63 10.37 -6.04 -17.23
CA ASN A 63 9.18 -6.22 -18.07
C ASN A 63 8.07 -5.23 -17.70
N THR A 64 8.35 -4.26 -16.81
CA THR A 64 7.41 -3.28 -16.27
C THR A 64 6.26 -3.89 -15.46
N GLU A 65 6.43 -5.11 -14.96
CA GLU A 65 5.46 -5.75 -14.08
C GLU A 65 5.68 -5.31 -12.63
N LEU A 66 4.59 -5.09 -11.90
CA LEU A 66 4.63 -4.67 -10.50
C LEU A 66 5.17 -5.82 -9.63
N GLN A 67 6.31 -5.57 -8.98
CA GLN A 67 6.94 -6.51 -8.05
C GLN A 67 6.51 -6.23 -6.62
N SER A 68 6.61 -4.97 -6.18
CA SER A 68 6.28 -4.59 -4.80
C SER A 68 5.83 -3.13 -4.67
N PHE A 69 5.20 -2.80 -3.53
CA PHE A 69 4.70 -1.47 -3.18
C PHE A 69 5.09 -1.09 -1.75
N GLY A 70 5.29 0.21 -1.50
CA GLY A 70 5.52 0.71 -0.14
C GLY A 70 6.86 0.29 0.45
N TYR A 71 6.87 -0.03 1.74
CA TYR A 71 8.13 -0.38 2.43
C TYR A 71 8.85 -1.58 1.82
N GLU A 72 8.10 -2.53 1.24
CA GLU A 72 8.68 -3.67 0.55
C GLU A 72 9.47 -3.21 -0.68
N ALA A 73 8.91 -2.30 -1.48
CA ALA A 73 9.60 -1.71 -2.62
C ALA A 73 10.87 -0.92 -2.21
N GLU A 74 10.80 -0.12 -1.13
CA GLU A 74 12.00 0.59 -0.62
C GLU A 74 13.09 -0.41 -0.19
N THR A 75 12.69 -1.49 0.49
CA THR A 75 13.61 -2.50 1.02
C THR A 75 14.26 -3.31 -0.09
N GLU A 76 13.46 -3.83 -1.04
CA GLU A 76 13.95 -4.61 -2.17
C GLU A 76 14.86 -3.79 -3.10
N TYR A 77 14.48 -2.54 -3.38
CA TYR A 77 15.32 -1.66 -4.18
C TYR A 77 16.66 -1.34 -3.49
N ALA A 78 16.64 -1.13 -2.17
CA ALA A 78 17.87 -0.93 -1.40
C ALA A 78 18.80 -2.16 -1.48
N TYR A 79 18.27 -3.38 -1.37
CA TYR A 79 19.05 -4.60 -1.55
C TYR A 79 19.63 -4.73 -2.97
N LYS A 80 18.83 -4.44 -4.01
CA LYS A 80 19.31 -4.43 -5.40
C LYS A 80 20.43 -3.42 -5.63
N CYS A 81 20.39 -2.25 -4.98
CA CYS A 81 21.46 -1.26 -5.06
C CYS A 81 22.74 -1.73 -4.38
N ILE A 82 22.64 -2.45 -3.26
CA ILE A 82 23.78 -3.05 -2.57
C ILE A 82 24.43 -4.14 -3.44
N ASP A 83 23.61 -4.95 -4.11
CA ASP A 83 24.06 -6.05 -4.97
C ASP A 83 24.52 -5.59 -6.37
N GLY A 84 24.38 -4.30 -6.71
CA GLY A 84 24.70 -3.77 -8.03
C GLY A 84 23.73 -4.16 -9.15
N ALA A 85 22.55 -4.67 -8.79
CA ALA A 85 21.50 -5.16 -9.69
C ALA A 85 20.34 -4.16 -9.86
N GLN A 86 20.54 -2.89 -9.52
CA GLN A 86 19.49 -1.85 -9.61
C GLN A 86 18.98 -1.63 -11.04
N ASN A 87 19.83 -1.90 -12.05
CA ASN A 87 19.49 -1.72 -13.46
C ASN A 87 18.45 -2.74 -13.98
N ASP A 88 18.19 -3.81 -13.23
CA ASP A 88 17.20 -4.84 -13.55
C ASP A 88 15.79 -4.49 -13.04
N SER A 89 15.58 -3.24 -12.62
CA SER A 89 14.33 -2.80 -12.03
C SER A 89 14.10 -1.30 -12.20
N TYR A 90 12.84 -0.87 -12.11
CA TYR A 90 12.46 0.52 -12.10
C TYR A 90 11.80 0.87 -10.76
N PHE A 91 12.41 1.79 -10.02
CA PHE A 91 11.86 2.28 -8.75
C PHE A 91 11.24 3.66 -8.93
N PHE A 92 9.96 3.79 -8.57
CA PHE A 92 9.23 5.06 -8.62
C PHE A 92 8.75 5.43 -7.23
N ARG A 93 8.92 6.69 -6.84
CA ARG A 93 8.51 7.23 -5.53
C ARG A 93 7.95 8.64 -5.70
N GLY A 94 6.94 8.99 -4.90
CA GLY A 94 6.41 10.35 -4.89
C GLY A 94 5.49 10.66 -6.08
N PHE A 95 4.83 9.66 -6.65
CA PHE A 95 3.92 9.84 -7.79
C PHE A 95 2.48 10.03 -7.34
N ASN A 96 1.67 10.62 -8.21
CA ASN A 96 0.23 10.75 -8.03
C ASN A 96 -0.50 9.76 -8.93
N ILE A 97 -1.51 9.09 -8.40
CA ILE A 97 -2.44 8.29 -9.19
C ILE A 97 -3.52 9.23 -9.72
N LYS A 98 -3.72 9.26 -11.04
CA LYS A 98 -4.88 9.94 -11.63
C LYS A 98 -6.11 9.06 -11.42
N GLN A 99 -7.11 9.58 -10.70
CA GLN A 99 -8.43 8.98 -10.53
C GLN A 99 -9.38 9.44 -11.65
#